data_AF-A0A924U1A1-F1
#
_entry.id   AF-A0A924U1A1-F1
#
_cell.length_a   1.000
_cell.length_b   1.000
_cell.length_c   1.000
_cell.angle_alpha   90.00
_cell.angle_beta   90.00
_cell.angle_gamma   90.00
#
_symmetry.space_group_name_H-M   'P 1'
#
loop_
_entity.id
_entity.type
_entity.pdbx_description
1 polymer ?
#
loop_
_entity_poly.entity_id
_entity_poly.type
_entity_poly.pdbx_seq_one_letter_code
_entity_poly.pdbx_strand_id
1 'polypeptide(L)'
;MNIRSAAPPPASSTPPVDGHSSLAALCIRALLDRASLPRHRHSAHIAALLKLSYHQAHRRLTGSAPWSLEELQAVASHHGETLVDLFGEQKSADYETAVPIAGPLRVTCRLWPGPSLAQHRPGDLIALKGGS
;
A
#
# COMPACT_ATOMS: atom_id res chain seq x y z
N MET A 1 -55.39 -14.03 -23.77
CA MET A 1 -54.29 -14.30 -22.83
C MET A 1 -52.99 -14.31 -23.61
N ASN A 2 -52.14 -13.28 -23.47
CA ASN A 2 -50.77 -13.28 -24.02
C ASN A 2 -49.84 -12.69 -22.96
N ILE A 3 -48.95 -13.51 -22.42
CA ILE A 3 -48.02 -13.17 -21.34
C ILE A 3 -46.79 -12.55 -22.00
N ARG A 4 -46.51 -11.28 -21.72
CA ARG A 4 -45.25 -10.62 -22.11
C ARG A 4 -44.16 -11.07 -21.12
N SER A 5 -43.21 -11.89 -21.60
CA SER A 5 -41.98 -12.16 -20.86
C SER A 5 -41.14 -10.89 -20.76
N ALA A 6 -40.89 -10.43 -19.53
CA ALA A 6 -39.97 -9.34 -19.24
C ALA A 6 -38.52 -9.85 -19.32
N ALA A 7 -37.66 -9.14 -20.05
CA ALA A 7 -36.22 -9.37 -20.06
C ALA A 7 -35.60 -8.97 -18.70
N PRO A 8 -34.56 -9.68 -18.22
CA PRO A 8 -33.85 -9.27 -17.02
C PRO A 8 -33.08 -7.95 -17.27
N PRO A 9 -32.97 -7.06 -16.25
CA PRO A 9 -32.19 -5.84 -16.38
C PRO A 9 -30.70 -6.18 -16.58
N PRO A 10 -29.96 -5.43 -17.42
CA PRO A 10 -28.52 -5.61 -17.53
C PRO A 10 -27.86 -5.29 -16.19
N ALA A 11 -27.03 -6.23 -15.72
CA ALA A 11 -26.21 -6.08 -14.54
C ALA A 11 -25.43 -4.76 -14.58
N SER A 12 -25.45 -4.04 -13.46
CA SER A 12 -24.77 -2.78 -13.24
C SER A 12 -23.29 -2.91 -13.64
N SER A 13 -22.94 -2.34 -14.79
CA SER A 13 -21.54 -2.15 -15.19
C SER A 13 -20.91 -1.18 -14.23
N THR A 14 -20.05 -1.67 -13.33
CA THR A 14 -19.13 -0.82 -12.57
C THR A 14 -18.29 -0.02 -13.57
N PRO A 15 -18.21 1.32 -13.46
CA PRO A 15 -17.42 2.10 -14.39
C PRO A 15 -15.94 1.69 -14.29
N PRO A 16 -15.20 1.70 -15.42
CA PRO A 16 -13.77 1.43 -15.40
C PRO A 16 -13.09 2.54 -14.58
N VAL A 17 -12.43 2.15 -13.49
CA VAL A 17 -11.54 3.04 -12.76
C VAL A 17 -10.28 3.18 -13.62
N ASP A 18 -10.28 4.20 -14.46
CA ASP A 18 -9.14 4.57 -15.28
C ASP A 18 -7.93 4.94 -14.40
N GLY A 19 -6.77 4.38 -14.74
CA GLY A 19 -5.45 4.96 -14.52
C GLY A 19 -4.74 4.73 -13.19
N HIS A 20 -5.44 4.37 -12.11
CA HIS A 20 -4.77 4.20 -10.81
C HIS A 20 -4.33 2.75 -10.63
N SER A 21 -3.08 2.47 -11.00
CA SER A 21 -2.45 1.21 -10.65
C SER A 21 -2.58 1.00 -9.13
N SER A 22 -3.10 -0.15 -8.72
CA SER A 22 -3.43 -0.39 -7.31
C SER A 22 -2.21 -0.22 -6.42
N LEU A 23 -2.41 0.24 -5.18
CA LEU A 23 -1.33 0.38 -4.20
C LEU A 23 -0.52 -0.93 -4.07
N ALA A 24 -1.23 -2.06 -3.99
CA ALA A 24 -0.61 -3.39 -4.03
C ALA A 24 0.31 -3.59 -5.23
N ALA A 25 -0.13 -3.23 -6.44
CA ALA A 25 0.69 -3.35 -7.65
C ALA A 25 1.90 -2.40 -7.64
N LEU A 26 1.79 -1.22 -7.02
CA LEU A 26 2.92 -0.31 -6.83
C LEU A 26 3.94 -0.89 -5.84
N CYS A 27 3.50 -1.33 -4.66
CA CYS A 27 4.37 -1.92 -3.63
C CYS A 27 5.11 -3.16 -4.16
N ILE A 28 4.40 -4.05 -4.86
CA ILE A 28 5.01 -5.26 -5.44
C ILE A 28 6.04 -4.90 -6.51
N ARG A 29 5.78 -3.92 -7.39
CA ARG A 29 6.78 -3.47 -8.37
C ARG A 29 8.00 -2.85 -7.69
N ALA A 30 7.81 -2.04 -6.66
CA ALA A 30 8.91 -1.47 -5.88
C ALA A 30 9.76 -2.58 -5.24
N LEU A 31 9.12 -3.58 -4.63
CA LEU A 31 9.79 -4.76 -4.08
C LEU A 31 10.61 -5.51 -5.15
N LEU A 32 10.05 -5.74 -6.34
CA LEU A 32 10.78 -6.39 -7.43
C LEU A 32 11.93 -5.54 -7.97
N ASP A 33 11.77 -4.23 -8.03
CA ASP A 33 12.83 -3.28 -8.42
C ASP A 33 13.97 -3.30 -7.37
N ARG A 34 13.66 -3.35 -6.05
CA ARG A 34 14.66 -3.53 -4.96
C ARG A 34 15.39 -4.87 -5.05
N ALA A 35 14.70 -5.93 -5.45
CA ALA A 35 15.29 -7.24 -5.72
C ALA A 35 16.14 -7.29 -7.02
N SER A 36 16.40 -6.14 -7.65
CA SER A 36 17.18 -6.01 -8.89
C SER A 36 16.60 -6.80 -10.08
N LEU A 37 15.28 -7.02 -10.10
CA LEU A 37 14.60 -7.72 -11.20
C LEU A 37 14.19 -6.72 -12.29
N PRO A 38 14.62 -6.92 -13.56
CA PRO A 38 14.22 -6.04 -14.66
C PRO A 38 12.71 -6.02 -14.89
N ARG A 39 12.13 -4.83 -15.16
CA ARG A 39 10.67 -4.63 -15.32
C ARG A 39 9.99 -5.57 -16.31
N HIS A 40 10.64 -5.86 -17.44
CA HIS A 40 10.09 -6.78 -18.44
C HIS A 40 9.96 -8.24 -17.93
N ARG A 41 10.63 -8.60 -16.84
CA ARG A 41 10.56 -9.93 -16.21
C ARG A 41 9.57 -10.00 -15.05
N HIS A 42 9.02 -8.88 -14.59
CA HIS A 42 8.14 -8.84 -13.41
C HIS A 42 6.93 -9.78 -13.56
N SER A 43 6.22 -9.69 -14.69
CA SER A 43 5.04 -10.55 -14.93
C SER A 43 5.40 -12.03 -15.02
N ALA A 44 6.53 -12.37 -15.64
CA ALA A 44 7.00 -13.76 -15.71
C ALA A 44 7.39 -14.30 -14.32
N HIS A 45 8.05 -13.49 -13.50
CA HIS A 45 8.43 -13.86 -12.13
C HIS A 45 7.22 -14.11 -11.24
N ILE A 46 6.25 -13.20 -11.25
CA ILE A 46 5.00 -13.35 -10.47
C ILE A 46 4.19 -14.56 -10.95
N ALA A 47 4.14 -14.80 -12.27
CA ALA A 47 3.47 -15.97 -12.83
C ALA A 47 4.08 -17.27 -12.31
N ALA A 48 5.41 -17.38 -12.32
CA ALA A 48 6.12 -18.56 -11.82
C ALA A 48 5.91 -18.75 -10.31
N LEU A 49 6.04 -17.67 -9.52
CA LEU A 49 5.95 -17.72 -8.05
C LEU A 49 4.56 -18.13 -7.57
N LEU A 50 3.51 -17.54 -8.15
CA LEU A 50 2.13 -17.79 -7.75
C LEU A 50 1.44 -18.92 -8.54
N LYS A 51 2.17 -19.59 -9.44
CA LYS A 51 1.64 -20.63 -10.35
C LYS A 51 0.44 -20.14 -11.15
N LEU A 52 0.55 -18.91 -11.67
CA LEU A 52 -0.47 -18.25 -12.49
C LEU A 52 -0.07 -18.24 -13.96
N SER A 53 -1.04 -18.01 -14.84
CA SER A 53 -0.70 -17.64 -16.23
C SER A 53 -0.03 -16.26 -16.28
N TYR A 54 0.79 -16.05 -17.31
CA TYR A 54 1.42 -14.74 -17.57
C TYR A 54 0.42 -13.60 -17.61
N HIS A 55 -0.72 -13.80 -18.30
CA HIS A 55 -1.77 -12.80 -18.41
C HIS A 55 -2.37 -12.43 -17.04
N GLN A 56 -2.62 -13.42 -16.17
CA GLN A 56 -3.12 -13.17 -14.81
C GLN A 56 -2.13 -12.40 -13.94
N ALA A 57 -0.83 -12.71 -14.06
CA ALA A 57 0.22 -11.99 -13.34
C ALA A 57 0.37 -10.55 -13.86
N HIS A 58 0.34 -10.36 -15.18
CA HIS A 58 0.40 -9.05 -15.80
C HIS A 58 -0.77 -8.17 -15.37
N ARG A 59 -2.00 -8.71 -15.34
CA ARG A 59 -3.19 -7.99 -14.87
C ARG A 59 -3.08 -7.52 -13.43
N ARG A 60 -2.50 -8.34 -12.53
CA ARG A 60 -2.22 -7.95 -11.14
C ARG A 60 -1.22 -6.81 -11.04
N LEU A 61 -0.16 -6.84 -11.86
CA LEU A 61 0.89 -5.81 -11.86
C LEU A 61 0.47 -4.49 -12.52
N THR A 62 -0.49 -4.53 -13.45
CA THR A 62 -1.07 -3.31 -14.04
C THR A 62 -2.18 -2.71 -13.17
N GLY A 63 -2.71 -3.48 -12.22
CA GLY A 63 -3.83 -3.08 -11.35
C GLY A 63 -5.21 -3.39 -11.93
N SER A 64 -5.28 -4.11 -13.06
CA SER A 64 -6.54 -4.54 -13.68
C SER A 64 -7.15 -5.80 -13.04
N ALA A 65 -6.44 -6.44 -12.10
CA ALA A 65 -6.95 -7.50 -11.23
C ALA A 65 -6.50 -7.25 -9.78
N PRO A 66 -7.35 -7.57 -8.78
CA PRO A 66 -6.98 -7.41 -7.37
C PRO A 66 -5.93 -8.44 -6.94
N TRP A 67 -5.21 -8.10 -5.88
CA TRP A 67 -4.32 -9.01 -5.15
C TRP A 67 -5.07 -9.57 -3.93
N SER A 68 -4.93 -10.88 -3.67
CA SER A 68 -5.34 -11.43 -2.37
C SER A 68 -4.26 -11.18 -1.31
N LEU A 69 -4.64 -11.25 -0.03
CA LEU A 69 -3.68 -11.07 1.05
C LEU A 69 -2.63 -12.20 1.08
N GLU A 70 -3.06 -13.43 0.77
CA GLU A 70 -2.21 -14.62 0.68
C GLU A 70 -1.20 -14.50 -0.47
N GLU A 71 -1.61 -13.95 -1.61
CA GLU A 71 -0.71 -13.68 -2.74
C GLU A 71 0.36 -12.64 -2.37
N LEU A 72 -0.04 -11.55 -1.69
CA LEU A 72 0.87 -10.52 -1.23
C LEU A 72 1.88 -11.09 -0.23
N GLN A 73 1.39 -11.88 0.74
CA GLN A 73 2.23 -12.53 1.73
C GLN A 73 3.23 -13.49 1.08
N ALA A 74 2.78 -14.29 0.11
CA ALA A 74 3.63 -15.25 -0.60
C ALA A 74 4.77 -14.54 -1.38
N VAL A 75 4.45 -13.44 -2.07
CA VAL A 75 5.48 -12.65 -2.78
C VAL A 75 6.43 -12.00 -1.79
N ALA A 76 5.94 -11.33 -0.75
CA ALA A 76 6.80 -10.68 0.24
C ALA A 76 7.76 -11.67 0.91
N SER A 77 7.23 -12.80 1.41
CA SER A 77 8.04 -13.83 2.07
C SER A 77 9.07 -14.47 1.16
N HIS A 78 8.77 -14.66 -0.13
CA HIS A 78 9.76 -15.14 -1.10
C HIS A 78 10.98 -14.20 -1.21
N HIS A 79 10.78 -12.90 -1.03
CA HIS A 79 11.83 -11.90 -1.07
C HIS A 79 12.40 -11.54 0.31
N GLY A 80 12.04 -12.31 1.36
CA GLY A 80 12.52 -12.08 2.72
C GLY A 80 11.90 -10.88 3.44
N GLU A 81 10.80 -10.33 2.92
CA GLU A 81 10.07 -9.20 3.49
C GLU A 81 8.76 -9.65 4.17
N THR A 82 8.31 -8.89 5.16
CA THR A 82 6.96 -9.02 5.74
C THR A 82 5.96 -8.12 5.00
N LEU A 83 4.65 -8.32 5.22
CA LEU A 83 3.65 -7.37 4.72
C LEU A 83 3.84 -5.96 5.31
N VAL A 84 4.39 -5.87 6.52
CA VAL A 84 4.72 -4.59 7.15
C VAL A 84 5.84 -3.90 6.39
N ASP A 85 6.86 -4.62 5.91
CA ASP A 85 7.94 -4.03 5.11
C ASP A 85 7.43 -3.63 3.72
N LEU A 86 6.65 -4.51 3.09
CA LEU A 86 6.06 -4.30 1.77
C LEU A 86 5.23 -3.01 1.68
N PHE A 87 4.40 -2.74 2.69
CA PHE A 87 3.54 -1.55 2.75
C PHE A 87 4.14 -0.41 3.59
N GLY A 88 5.10 -0.72 4.45
CA GLY A 88 5.72 0.21 5.39
C GLY A 88 6.67 1.18 4.72
N GLU A 89 7.36 0.79 3.64
CA GLU A 89 8.17 1.74 2.87
C GLU A 89 7.33 2.83 2.20
N GLN A 90 6.05 2.55 1.87
CA GLN A 90 5.13 3.57 1.38
C GLN A 90 4.75 4.60 2.45
N LYS A 91 5.05 4.29 3.72
CA LYS A 91 4.75 5.10 4.89
C LYS A 91 5.93 5.09 5.86
N SER A 92 7.16 5.21 5.36
CA SER A 92 8.20 5.82 6.18
C SER A 92 7.83 7.30 6.27
N ALA A 93 6.82 7.60 7.08
CA ALA A 93 6.68 8.95 7.59
C ALA A 93 7.98 9.16 8.35
N ASP A 94 8.83 10.05 7.83
CA ASP A 94 10.12 10.39 8.38
C ASP A 94 9.93 10.57 9.89
N TYR A 95 10.44 9.62 10.66
CA TYR A 95 10.36 9.71 12.10
C TYR A 95 11.56 10.51 12.58
N GLU A 96 11.31 11.42 13.50
CA GLU A 96 12.36 12.18 14.16
C GLU A 96 12.64 11.56 15.52
N THR A 97 13.91 11.50 15.93
CA THR A 97 14.24 11.20 17.32
C THR A 97 13.87 12.41 18.16
N ALA A 98 13.03 12.20 19.17
CA ALA A 98 12.52 13.28 20.01
C ALA A 98 12.54 12.88 21.50
N VAL A 99 12.23 13.85 22.35
CA VAL A 99 12.05 13.67 23.79
C VAL A 99 10.71 14.30 24.18
N PRO A 100 9.66 13.51 24.47
CA PRO A 100 8.47 13.99 25.17
C PRO A 100 8.86 14.60 26.51
N ILE A 101 8.32 15.80 26.76
CA ILE A 101 8.45 16.52 28.03
C ILE A 101 7.06 16.52 28.68
N ALA A 102 6.88 15.71 29.71
CA ALA A 102 5.64 15.63 30.49
C ALA A 102 5.97 15.81 31.98
N GLY A 103 5.95 17.05 32.45
CA GLY A 103 6.45 17.39 33.79
C GLY A 103 7.94 17.00 33.92
N PRO A 104 8.33 16.16 34.91
CA PRO A 104 9.71 15.70 35.07
C PRO A 104 10.08 14.55 34.12
N LEU A 105 9.11 13.93 33.43
CA LEU A 105 9.37 12.78 32.56
C LEU A 105 10.09 13.23 31.28
N ARG A 106 11.23 12.60 31.00
CA ARG A 106 11.99 12.71 29.75
C ARG A 106 12.35 11.32 29.27
N VAL A 107 11.86 10.94 28.11
CA VAL A 107 12.10 9.61 27.51
C VAL A 107 12.44 9.81 26.05
N THR A 108 13.52 9.21 25.56
CA THR A 108 13.81 9.23 24.12
C THR A 108 12.76 8.42 23.38
N CYS A 109 12.18 8.98 22.33
CA CYS A 109 11.18 8.31 21.52
C CYS A 109 11.37 8.59 20.01
N ARG A 110 10.55 7.92 19.21
CA ARG A 110 10.36 8.22 17.78
C ARG A 110 9.08 9.01 17.62
N LEU A 111 9.18 10.17 16.98
CA LEU A 111 8.07 11.07 16.68
C LEU A 111 7.74 10.98 15.20
N TRP A 112 6.46 10.76 14.87
CA TRP A 112 5.94 10.95 13.53
C TRP A 112 5.25 12.31 13.48
N PRO A 113 5.91 13.36 12.95
CA PRO A 113 5.34 14.69 12.95
C PRO A 113 4.07 14.73 12.09
N GLY A 114 3.00 15.28 12.67
CA GLY A 114 1.83 15.68 11.91
C GLY A 114 2.09 16.97 11.10
N PRO A 115 1.09 17.45 10.36
CA PRO A 115 1.19 18.73 9.67
C PRO A 115 1.45 19.88 10.67
N SER A 116 2.19 20.90 10.23
CA SER A 116 2.41 22.11 11.03
C SER A 116 1.07 22.78 11.37
N LEU A 117 0.87 23.06 12.64
CA LEU A 117 -0.34 23.71 13.13
C LEU A 117 -0.07 25.20 13.35
N ALA A 118 -0.92 26.07 12.82
CA ALA A 118 -0.86 27.51 13.07
C ALA A 118 -1.34 27.88 14.49
N GLN A 119 -2.23 27.07 15.06
CA GLN A 119 -2.79 27.22 16.40
C GLN A 119 -3.04 25.82 16.99
N HIS A 120 -2.93 25.71 18.31
CA HIS A 120 -3.22 24.48 19.06
C HIS A 120 -4.24 24.76 20.16
N ARG A 121 -4.93 23.72 20.62
CA ARG A 121 -5.88 23.76 21.73
C ARG A 121 -5.20 23.34 23.04
N PRO A 122 -5.72 23.75 24.20
CA PRO A 122 -5.33 23.16 25.47
C PRO A 122 -5.56 21.64 25.44
N GLY A 123 -4.51 20.87 25.76
CA GLY A 123 -4.53 19.41 25.73
C GLY A 123 -3.93 18.77 24.47
N ASP A 124 -3.64 19.55 23.42
CA ASP A 124 -2.94 19.03 22.25
C ASP A 124 -1.49 18.65 22.61
N LEU A 125 -1.04 17.49 22.12
CA LEU A 125 0.37 17.11 22.16
C LEU A 125 1.05 17.72 20.93
N ILE A 126 1.82 18.78 21.14
CA ILE A 126 2.56 19.48 20.08
C ILE A 126 4.04 19.09 20.11
N ALA A 127 4.63 18.95 18.94
CA ALA A 127 6.08 18.85 18.79
C ALA A 127 6.66 20.25 18.59
N LEU A 128 7.70 20.57 19.34
CA LEU A 128 8.48 21.80 19.16
C LEU A 128 9.87 21.40 18.65
N LYS A 129 10.33 22.07 17.60
CA LYS A 129 11.71 21.90 17.13
C LYS A 129 12.64 22.45 18.21
N GLY A 130 13.50 21.61 18.77
CA GLY A 130 14.42 22.01 19.84
C GLY A 130 15.29 23.19 19.39
N GLY A 131 15.29 24.26 20.20
CA GLY A 131 16.16 25.42 19.97
C GLY A 131 17.62 25.01 20.12
N SER A 132 18.44 25.42 19.17
CA SER A 132 19.90 25.47 19.26
C SER A 132 20.36 26.32 20.44
#